data_AF-A0AAD4IWA6-F1
#
_entry.id   AF-A0AAD4IWA6-F1
#
_cell.length_a   1.000
_cell.length_b   1.000
_cell.length_c   1.000
_cell.angle_alpha   90.00
_cell.angle_beta   90.00
_cell.angle_gamma   90.00
#
_symmetry.space_group_name_H-M   'P 1'
#
loop_
_entity.id
_entity.type
_entity.pdbx_description
1 polymer ?
#
loop_
_entity_poly.entity_id
_entity_poly.type
_entity_poly.pdbx_seq_one_letter_code
_entity_poly.pdbx_strand_id
1 'polypeptide(L)'
;MEPNGHWRARRKVHVAYQNGELSTSSSDDEHDPWTAWAYKPHTITSLLIGACFLVWASGALDPERGLGTDLVTSVKRGVWAMIAVFLAYCLLQAPSTILIRPHPAIWRLVHGMAVIYLVALTFLLFQKRDDARQFMRFLHPDLGVELPERSYGADCRIYVPENPTSRFKNVYETLFDEFVLAHILGWWGKAIMIRNQPLLWLLSIGFELMELTFRHMLPNFNECWWDSIILDILICNWFGIWAGMRTVRYFDGRTYEWVGISQQPNIMGKVKRTLGQFTPAMWDKDEWHPLLGPFRFIQVLSLCIIFLTVELNTFFLKFCLWVPPRNPIIVYRLVLWWLIAIPTIREYNSYLQDRKLVKKVGTFCWLSLAICIVELLICIKFGHGLFPNNMPRWLVIFWTTVGIGLVTFLVAWSWQLHRSIKRKRQ
;
A
#
# COMPACT_ATOMS: atom_id res chain seq x y z
N MET A 1 35.52 -37.28 -32.89
CA MET A 1 35.50 -36.49 -31.63
C MET A 1 35.29 -35.04 -32.02
N GLU A 2 34.07 -34.57 -31.84
CA GLU A 2 33.56 -33.19 -31.98
C GLU A 2 32.59 -32.98 -30.78
N PRO A 3 32.10 -31.76 -30.45
CA PRO A 3 32.62 -30.40 -30.66
C PRO A 3 32.45 -29.48 -29.42
N ASN A 4 32.95 -28.24 -29.50
CA ASN A 4 32.30 -26.97 -29.08
C ASN A 4 33.25 -25.93 -28.44
N GLY A 5 33.54 -24.89 -29.23
CA GLY A 5 34.17 -23.65 -28.79
C GLY A 5 33.18 -22.72 -28.07
N HIS A 6 33.62 -22.19 -26.93
CA HIS A 6 32.96 -21.10 -26.23
C HIS A 6 33.42 -19.75 -26.81
N TRP A 7 32.53 -19.08 -27.54
CA TRP A 7 32.69 -17.66 -27.88
C TRP A 7 32.42 -16.78 -26.64
N ARG A 8 33.49 -16.25 -26.02
CA ARG A 8 33.41 -15.12 -25.09
C ARG A 8 33.51 -13.81 -25.88
N ALA A 9 32.37 -13.20 -26.20
CA ALA A 9 32.33 -11.86 -26.76
C ALA A 9 32.66 -10.81 -25.66
N ARG A 10 33.88 -10.30 -25.69
CA ARG A 10 34.38 -9.20 -24.85
C ARG A 10 33.87 -7.88 -25.46
N ARG A 11 32.76 -7.33 -24.96
CA ARG A 11 32.24 -6.02 -25.40
C ARG A 11 33.16 -4.92 -24.85
N LYS A 12 33.98 -4.34 -25.73
CA LYS A 12 34.80 -3.15 -25.46
C LYS A 12 33.89 -1.95 -25.18
N VAL A 13 34.04 -1.34 -24.02
CA VAL A 13 33.52 -0.01 -23.71
C VAL A 13 34.45 1.00 -24.40
N HIS A 14 33.98 1.65 -25.46
CA HIS A 14 34.66 2.81 -26.03
C HIS A 14 34.24 4.04 -25.23
N VAL A 15 35.11 4.50 -24.33
CA VAL A 15 35.08 5.87 -23.81
C VAL A 15 35.91 6.70 -24.79
N ALA A 16 35.24 7.47 -25.64
CA ALA A 16 35.88 8.52 -26.44
C ALA A 16 35.61 9.85 -25.72
N TYR A 17 36.66 10.43 -25.13
CA TYR A 17 36.68 11.83 -24.73
C TYR A 17 37.01 12.65 -25.97
N GLN A 18 36.09 13.48 -26.43
CA GLN A 18 36.40 14.55 -27.38
C GLN A 18 35.54 15.78 -27.09
N ASN A 19 36.22 16.92 -27.10
CA ASN A 19 35.74 18.26 -26.72
C ASN A 19 34.55 18.76 -27.55
N GLY A 20 33.72 19.61 -26.92
CA GLY A 20 32.89 20.60 -27.61
C GLY A 20 31.47 20.14 -27.94
N GLU A 21 30.51 21.00 -27.59
CA GLU A 21 29.07 20.94 -27.90
C GLU A 21 28.24 19.91 -27.12
N LEU A 22 27.47 20.46 -26.17
CA LEU A 22 26.29 19.84 -25.58
C LEU A 22 25.26 19.57 -26.68
N SER A 23 25.44 18.48 -27.41
CA SER A 23 24.37 17.87 -28.18
C SER A 23 23.43 17.22 -27.17
N THR A 24 22.32 17.90 -26.91
CA THR A 24 21.13 17.29 -26.33
C THR A 24 20.68 16.16 -27.27
N SER A 25 21.21 14.95 -27.06
CA SER A 25 20.62 13.73 -27.63
C SER A 25 19.21 13.64 -27.09
N SER A 26 18.26 14.00 -27.95
CA SER A 26 16.84 14.02 -27.68
C SER A 26 16.40 12.69 -27.09
N SER A 27 15.77 12.74 -25.92
CA SER A 27 15.04 11.64 -25.28
C SER A 27 13.88 11.07 -26.13
N ASP A 28 13.69 11.58 -27.36
CA ASP A 28 12.64 11.18 -28.30
C ASP A 28 12.93 9.80 -28.96
N ASP A 29 14.18 9.31 -28.97
CA ASP A 29 14.53 8.02 -29.61
C ASP A 29 14.30 6.77 -28.73
N GLU A 30 13.98 6.93 -27.44
CA GLU A 30 13.82 5.78 -26.51
C GLU A 30 12.37 5.29 -26.37
N HIS A 31 11.39 6.06 -26.88
CA HIS A 31 9.96 5.77 -26.71
C HIS A 31 9.31 5.33 -28.04
N ASP A 32 8.51 4.27 -27.98
CA ASP A 32 7.78 3.79 -29.17
C ASP A 32 6.89 4.90 -29.74
N PRO A 33 6.94 5.19 -31.06
CA PRO A 33 6.15 6.24 -31.70
C PRO A 33 4.64 6.17 -31.40
N TRP A 34 4.08 4.98 -31.17
CA TRP A 34 2.66 4.82 -30.80
C TRP A 34 2.35 5.30 -29.37
N THR A 35 3.36 5.40 -28.52
CA THR A 35 3.24 5.85 -27.12
C THR A 35 3.93 7.19 -26.86
N ALA A 36 4.80 7.64 -27.75
CA ALA A 36 5.58 8.88 -27.59
C ALA A 36 4.71 10.13 -27.37
N TRP A 37 3.53 10.18 -28.01
CA TRP A 37 2.54 11.23 -27.75
C TRP A 37 2.10 11.31 -26.28
N ALA A 38 1.97 10.17 -25.58
CA ALA A 38 1.57 10.14 -24.17
C ALA A 38 2.66 10.68 -23.21
N TYR A 39 3.91 10.72 -23.66
CA TYR A 39 5.04 11.28 -22.92
C TYR A 39 5.30 12.75 -23.24
N LYS A 40 4.71 13.31 -24.32
CA LYS A 40 4.82 14.74 -24.64
C LYS A 40 3.78 15.55 -23.86
N PRO A 41 4.20 16.50 -23.00
CA PRO A 41 3.28 17.25 -22.14
C PRO A 41 2.54 18.34 -22.94
N HIS A 42 1.26 18.11 -23.26
CA HIS A 42 0.37 19.09 -23.90
C HIS A 42 -0.37 19.98 -22.89
N THR A 43 0.37 20.61 -21.96
CA THR A 43 -0.19 21.28 -20.78
C THR A 43 -1.16 22.41 -21.10
N ILE A 44 -0.83 23.29 -22.06
CA ILE A 44 -1.69 24.43 -22.45
C ILE A 44 -2.98 23.93 -23.11
N THR A 45 -2.87 22.98 -24.03
CA THR A 45 -4.04 22.40 -24.71
C THR A 45 -4.97 21.71 -23.72
N SER A 46 -4.40 20.92 -22.78
CA SER A 46 -5.17 20.28 -21.71
C SER A 46 -5.83 21.29 -20.77
N LEU A 47 -5.16 22.41 -20.48
CA LEU A 47 -5.73 23.49 -19.67
C LEU A 47 -6.94 24.14 -20.37
N LEU A 48 -6.83 24.47 -21.66
CA LEU A 48 -7.92 25.07 -22.42
C LEU A 48 -9.14 24.13 -22.54
N ILE A 49 -8.91 22.85 -22.85
CA ILE A 49 -9.97 21.83 -22.90
C ILE A 49 -10.61 21.66 -21.52
N GLY A 50 -9.79 21.60 -20.46
CA GLY A 50 -10.26 21.50 -19.08
C GLY A 50 -11.11 22.69 -18.66
N ALA A 51 -10.73 23.92 -19.05
CA ALA A 51 -11.50 25.13 -18.79
C ALA A 51 -12.85 25.10 -19.52
N CYS A 52 -12.89 24.75 -20.81
CA CYS A 52 -14.14 24.59 -21.55
C CYS A 52 -15.05 23.52 -20.92
N PHE A 53 -14.48 22.39 -20.50
CA PHE A 53 -15.23 21.34 -19.82
C PHE A 53 -15.78 21.81 -18.46
N LEU A 54 -15.02 22.59 -17.68
CA LEU A 54 -15.50 23.16 -16.42
C LEU A 54 -16.65 24.16 -16.63
N VAL A 55 -16.55 25.03 -17.64
CA VAL A 55 -17.63 25.96 -17.99
C VAL A 55 -18.91 25.21 -18.34
N TRP A 56 -18.79 24.15 -19.14
CA TRP A 56 -19.91 23.28 -19.49
C TRP A 56 -20.47 22.52 -18.26
N ALA A 57 -19.61 21.86 -17.48
CA ALA A 57 -20.01 21.01 -16.37
C ALA A 57 -20.58 21.80 -15.17
N SER A 58 -20.12 23.03 -14.96
CA SER A 58 -20.65 23.95 -13.94
C SER A 58 -21.97 24.61 -14.35
N GLY A 59 -22.28 24.64 -15.65
CA GLY A 59 -23.42 25.42 -16.15
C GLY A 59 -23.21 26.93 -16.01
N ALA A 60 -21.96 27.40 -15.95
CA ALA A 60 -21.62 28.81 -15.71
C ALA A 60 -22.24 29.78 -16.74
N LEU A 61 -22.58 29.29 -17.94
CA LEU A 61 -23.20 30.08 -19.01
C LEU A 61 -24.73 29.94 -19.09
N ASP A 62 -25.33 28.99 -18.35
CA ASP A 62 -26.79 28.74 -18.32
C ASP A 62 -27.28 28.63 -16.85
N PRO A 63 -27.33 29.73 -16.09
CA PRO A 63 -27.68 29.71 -14.67
C PRO A 63 -29.11 29.18 -14.39
N GLU A 64 -30.03 29.32 -15.35
CA GLU A 64 -31.42 28.89 -15.22
C GLU A 64 -31.59 27.35 -15.19
N ARG A 65 -30.64 26.59 -15.77
CA ARG A 65 -30.66 25.11 -15.74
C ARG A 65 -30.49 24.54 -14.32
N GLY A 66 -29.98 25.33 -13.38
CA GLY A 66 -29.70 24.90 -12.01
C GLY A 66 -30.88 24.98 -11.03
N LEU A 67 -31.95 25.71 -11.39
CA LEU A 67 -33.04 26.09 -10.47
C LEU A 67 -33.83 24.91 -9.86
N GLY A 68 -33.72 23.70 -10.42
CA GLY A 68 -34.35 22.49 -9.90
C GLY A 68 -33.40 21.50 -9.21
N THR A 69 -32.12 21.84 -9.03
CA THR A 69 -31.12 20.89 -8.50
C THR A 69 -31.09 20.93 -6.98
N ASP A 70 -31.29 19.78 -6.34
CA ASP A 70 -31.19 19.64 -4.88
C ASP A 70 -29.79 20.03 -4.37
N LEU A 71 -29.73 20.66 -3.19
CA LEU A 71 -28.50 21.18 -2.57
C LEU A 71 -27.42 20.10 -2.46
N VAL A 72 -27.81 18.89 -2.03
CA VAL A 72 -26.89 17.75 -1.88
C VAL A 72 -26.25 17.37 -3.22
N THR A 73 -27.03 17.41 -4.29
CA THR A 73 -26.56 17.08 -5.63
C THR A 73 -25.59 18.14 -6.15
N SER A 74 -25.89 19.42 -5.91
CA SER A 74 -24.99 20.53 -6.27
C SER A 74 -23.65 20.44 -5.54
N VAL A 75 -23.67 20.18 -4.22
CA VAL A 75 -22.45 20.00 -3.42
C VAL A 75 -21.64 18.80 -3.91
N LYS A 76 -22.27 17.65 -4.17
CA LYS A 76 -21.58 16.45 -4.71
C LYS A 76 -20.89 16.76 -6.03
N ARG A 77 -21.57 17.45 -6.96
CA ARG A 77 -20.98 17.87 -8.25
C ARG A 77 -19.78 18.79 -8.06
N GLY A 78 -19.88 19.77 -7.17
CA GLY A 78 -18.79 20.69 -6.84
C GLY A 78 -17.56 19.97 -6.27
N VAL A 79 -17.76 19.03 -5.34
CA VAL A 79 -16.66 18.24 -4.76
C VAL A 79 -15.99 17.35 -5.81
N TRP A 80 -16.77 16.68 -6.66
CA TRP A 80 -16.21 15.88 -7.75
C TRP A 80 -15.41 16.73 -8.75
N ALA A 81 -15.91 17.92 -9.09
CA ALA A 81 -15.18 18.85 -9.94
C ALA A 81 -13.86 19.32 -9.30
N MET A 82 -13.87 19.66 -8.01
CA MET A 82 -12.67 20.03 -7.27
C MET A 82 -11.61 18.91 -7.28
N ILE A 83 -12.04 17.66 -7.02
CA ILE A 83 -11.17 16.49 -7.08
C ILE A 83 -10.60 16.30 -8.49
N ALA A 84 -11.45 16.39 -9.53
CA ALA A 84 -11.03 16.22 -10.91
C ALA A 84 -9.98 17.27 -11.35
N VAL A 85 -10.19 18.53 -11.00
CA VAL A 85 -9.24 19.62 -11.28
C VAL A 85 -7.90 19.39 -10.59
N PHE A 86 -7.93 19.00 -9.31
CA PHE A 86 -6.71 18.73 -8.57
C PHE A 86 -5.94 17.52 -9.14
N LEU A 87 -6.65 16.43 -9.49
CA LEU A 87 -6.03 15.26 -10.12
C LEU A 87 -5.46 15.60 -11.50
N ALA A 88 -6.14 16.43 -12.30
CA ALA A 88 -5.63 16.91 -13.57
C ALA A 88 -4.35 17.76 -13.39
N TYR A 89 -4.31 18.63 -12.37
CA TYR A 89 -3.10 19.36 -12.01
C TYR A 89 -1.97 18.41 -11.63
N CYS A 90 -2.22 17.42 -10.76
CA CYS A 90 -1.19 16.45 -10.37
C CYS A 90 -0.67 15.64 -11.57
N LEU A 91 -1.57 15.17 -12.44
CA LEU A 91 -1.20 14.44 -13.66
C LEU A 91 -0.18 15.21 -14.51
N LEU A 92 -0.43 16.51 -14.69
CA LEU A 92 0.37 17.38 -15.56
C LEU A 92 1.65 17.91 -14.89
N GLN A 93 1.56 18.31 -13.61
CA GLN A 93 2.60 19.11 -12.93
C GLN A 93 3.32 18.39 -11.79
N ALA A 94 2.78 17.28 -11.27
CA ALA A 94 3.45 16.59 -10.16
C ALA A 94 4.80 15.99 -10.61
N PRO A 95 5.83 16.01 -9.74
CA PRO A 95 7.12 15.44 -10.07
C PRO A 95 7.01 13.94 -10.33
N SER A 96 7.83 13.44 -11.25
CA SER A 96 7.97 11.99 -11.46
C SER A 96 8.60 11.34 -10.22
N THR A 97 8.19 10.11 -9.92
CA THR A 97 8.71 9.34 -8.78
C THR A 97 9.72 8.29 -9.26
N ILE A 98 10.27 7.51 -8.32
CA ILE A 98 11.19 6.40 -8.65
C ILE A 98 10.54 5.38 -9.60
N LEU A 99 9.22 5.25 -9.55
CA LEU A 99 8.49 4.37 -10.44
C LEU A 99 8.18 5.04 -11.78
N ILE A 100 8.73 4.47 -12.84
CA ILE A 100 8.53 4.95 -14.22
C ILE A 100 7.34 4.22 -14.89
N ARG A 101 7.00 3.00 -14.44
CA ARG A 101 5.97 2.13 -15.07
C ARG A 101 4.79 1.85 -14.14
N PRO A 102 3.53 1.78 -14.64
CA PRO A 102 3.16 1.61 -16.06
C PRO A 102 3.34 2.85 -16.93
N HIS A 103 3.13 4.02 -16.33
CA HIS A 103 3.43 5.31 -16.90
C HIS A 103 3.66 6.29 -15.75
N PRO A 104 4.56 7.30 -15.86
CA PRO A 104 4.76 8.29 -14.80
C PRO A 104 3.47 9.01 -14.39
N ALA A 105 2.58 9.25 -15.37
CA ALA A 105 1.23 9.80 -15.16
C ALA A 105 0.42 9.08 -14.07
N ILE A 106 0.49 7.74 -14.04
CA ILE A 106 -0.28 6.94 -13.09
C ILE A 106 0.20 7.22 -11.68
N TRP A 107 1.52 7.26 -11.46
CA TRP A 107 2.08 7.57 -10.15
C TRP A 107 1.82 9.01 -9.72
N ARG A 108 1.80 9.95 -10.67
CA ARG A 108 1.38 11.34 -10.40
C ARG A 108 -0.08 11.43 -9.97
N LEU A 109 -0.97 10.64 -10.59
CA LEU A 109 -2.36 10.52 -10.16
C LEU A 109 -2.50 9.86 -8.78
N VAL A 110 -1.76 8.77 -8.53
CA VAL A 110 -1.74 8.11 -7.21
C VAL A 110 -1.26 9.07 -6.12
N HIS A 111 -0.23 9.87 -6.40
CA HIS A 111 0.22 10.93 -5.51
C HIS A 111 -0.91 11.95 -5.24
N GLY A 112 -1.59 12.43 -6.29
CA GLY A 112 -2.74 13.32 -6.13
C GLY A 112 -3.87 12.73 -5.29
N MET A 113 -4.25 11.47 -5.53
CA MET A 113 -5.25 10.75 -4.75
C MET A 113 -4.84 10.63 -3.27
N ALA A 114 -3.56 10.34 -3.01
CA ALA A 114 -3.03 10.28 -1.65
C ALA A 114 -3.08 11.63 -0.92
N VAL A 115 -2.81 12.74 -1.62
CA VAL A 115 -2.94 14.09 -1.04
C VAL A 115 -4.41 14.43 -0.76
N ILE A 116 -5.33 14.14 -1.69
CA ILE A 116 -6.77 14.32 -1.47
C ILE A 116 -7.22 13.51 -0.24
N TYR A 117 -6.77 12.27 -0.13
CA TYR A 117 -7.09 11.41 1.00
C TYR A 117 -6.57 12.00 2.32
N LEU A 118 -5.33 12.48 2.37
CA LEU A 118 -4.77 13.17 3.54
C LEU A 118 -5.58 14.41 3.94
N VAL A 119 -5.98 15.24 2.96
CA VAL A 119 -6.80 16.43 3.20
C VAL A 119 -8.18 16.05 3.72
N ALA A 120 -8.82 15.02 3.16
CA ALA A 120 -10.10 14.51 3.61
C ALA A 120 -10.03 13.93 5.04
N LEU A 121 -8.98 13.17 5.36
CA LEU A 121 -8.72 12.69 6.71
C LEU A 121 -8.48 13.84 7.69
N THR A 122 -7.75 14.87 7.27
CA THR A 122 -7.54 16.07 8.09
C THR A 122 -8.88 16.73 8.40
N PHE A 123 -9.75 16.90 7.40
CA PHE A 123 -11.12 17.39 7.62
C PHE A 123 -11.89 16.51 8.62
N LEU A 124 -11.87 15.18 8.45
CA LEU A 124 -12.51 14.24 9.38
C LEU A 124 -11.97 14.36 10.80
N LEU A 125 -10.65 14.54 10.97
CA LEU A 125 -10.00 14.71 12.26
C LEU A 125 -10.56 15.91 13.04
N PHE A 126 -11.01 16.97 12.37
CA PHE A 126 -11.64 18.12 13.03
C PHE A 126 -13.11 17.90 13.40
N GLN A 127 -13.80 16.93 12.81
CA GLN A 127 -15.20 16.63 13.12
C GLN A 127 -15.37 15.98 14.49
N LYS A 128 -16.58 16.07 15.06
CA LYS A 128 -16.98 15.19 16.17
C LYS A 128 -17.27 13.79 15.61
N ARG A 129 -17.17 12.76 16.45
CA ARG A 129 -17.39 11.37 16.02
C ARG A 129 -18.77 11.17 15.39
N ASP A 130 -19.82 11.69 16.02
CA ASP A 130 -21.19 11.48 15.55
C ASP A 130 -21.46 12.27 14.27
N ASP A 131 -20.95 13.50 14.16
CA ASP A 131 -21.00 14.29 12.93
C ASP A 131 -20.22 13.60 11.80
N ALA A 132 -19.06 13.01 12.09
CA ALA A 132 -18.28 12.24 11.12
C ALA A 132 -19.03 10.99 10.63
N ARG A 133 -19.72 10.27 11.53
CA ARG A 133 -20.58 9.13 11.17
C ARG A 133 -21.73 9.56 10.25
N GLN A 134 -22.37 10.69 10.55
CA GLN A 134 -23.40 11.25 9.67
C GLN A 134 -22.81 11.72 8.34
N PHE A 135 -21.60 12.29 8.35
CA PHE A 135 -20.89 12.70 7.14
C PHE A 135 -20.64 11.52 6.20
N MET A 136 -20.39 10.32 6.73
CA MET A 136 -20.20 9.11 5.90
C MET A 136 -21.40 8.81 4.98
N ARG A 137 -22.62 9.25 5.32
CA ARG A 137 -23.82 9.12 4.46
C ARG A 137 -23.69 9.84 3.12
N PHE A 138 -22.89 10.90 3.06
CA PHE A 138 -22.64 11.61 1.80
C PHE A 138 -21.81 10.77 0.81
N LEU A 139 -20.98 9.85 1.33
CA LEU A 139 -20.15 8.96 0.53
C LEU A 139 -20.94 7.73 0.06
N HIS A 140 -21.73 7.11 0.94
CA HIS A 140 -22.55 5.95 0.60
C HIS A 140 -23.84 5.96 1.43
N PRO A 141 -25.02 5.69 0.84
CA PRO A 141 -26.30 5.77 1.54
C PRO A 141 -26.42 4.83 2.75
N ASP A 142 -25.80 3.65 2.69
CA ASP A 142 -25.87 2.63 3.75
C ASP A 142 -24.98 2.91 4.99
N LEU A 143 -24.37 4.10 5.10
CA LEU A 143 -23.47 4.46 6.20
C LEU A 143 -24.15 5.31 7.28
N GLY A 144 -23.44 5.51 8.40
CA GLY A 144 -23.95 6.33 9.51
C GLY A 144 -25.11 5.65 10.26
N VAL A 145 -25.16 4.32 10.23
CA VAL A 145 -26.06 3.48 11.01
C VAL A 145 -25.20 2.55 11.85
N GLU A 146 -25.57 2.37 13.11
CA GLU A 146 -24.85 1.48 14.02
C GLU A 146 -24.92 0.03 13.51
N LEU A 147 -23.78 -0.66 13.54
CA LEU A 147 -23.64 -2.02 13.03
C LEU A 147 -23.70 -3.02 14.20
N PRO A 148 -24.32 -4.19 14.01
CA PRO A 148 -24.26 -5.24 15.01
C PRO A 148 -22.82 -5.72 15.20
N GLU A 149 -22.40 -5.91 16.45
CA GLU A 149 -21.09 -6.48 16.77
C GLU A 149 -21.08 -7.97 16.40
N ARG A 150 -20.10 -8.40 15.60
CA ARG A 150 -19.90 -9.80 15.23
C ARG A 150 -18.63 -10.30 15.89
N SER A 151 -18.76 -11.29 16.78
CA SER A 151 -17.62 -12.03 17.35
C SER A 151 -17.48 -13.35 16.62
N TYR A 152 -16.29 -13.62 16.07
CA TYR A 152 -15.99 -14.86 15.34
C TYR A 152 -15.64 -16.02 16.29
N GLY A 153 -15.08 -15.71 17.44
CA GLY A 153 -14.62 -16.66 18.46
C GLY A 153 -15.61 -16.92 19.58
N ALA A 154 -16.92 -16.86 19.31
CA ALA A 154 -17.95 -17.12 20.32
C ALA A 154 -18.04 -18.63 20.68
N ASP A 155 -17.86 -19.52 19.70
CA ASP A 155 -17.76 -20.96 19.89
C ASP A 155 -16.63 -21.53 19.01
N CYS A 156 -15.51 -21.90 19.63
CA CYS A 156 -14.33 -22.38 18.92
C CYS A 156 -14.25 -23.90 18.78
N ARG A 157 -15.33 -24.62 19.07
CA ARG A 157 -15.38 -26.07 18.86
C ARG A 157 -15.37 -26.36 17.35
N ILE A 158 -14.40 -27.17 16.92
CA ILE A 158 -14.29 -27.65 15.54
C ILE A 158 -15.45 -28.59 15.22
N TYR A 159 -15.85 -29.42 16.18
CA TYR A 159 -16.93 -30.38 16.06
C TYR A 159 -18.05 -30.06 17.06
N VAL A 160 -19.24 -29.77 16.54
CA VAL A 160 -20.46 -29.42 17.28
C VAL A 160 -21.54 -30.44 16.93
N PRO A 161 -21.59 -31.59 17.63
CA PRO A 161 -22.55 -32.65 17.32
C PRO A 161 -23.99 -32.25 17.63
N GLU A 162 -24.19 -31.22 18.47
CA GLU A 162 -25.53 -30.74 18.84
C GLU A 162 -26.22 -29.93 17.74
N ASN A 163 -25.50 -29.58 16.68
CA ASN A 163 -26.05 -28.74 15.62
C ASN A 163 -26.82 -29.57 14.57
N PRO A 164 -28.09 -29.23 14.27
CA PRO A 164 -28.92 -30.02 13.36
C PRO A 164 -28.53 -29.89 11.87
N THR A 165 -27.82 -28.83 11.45
CA THR A 165 -27.52 -28.60 10.03
C THR A 165 -26.14 -29.09 9.61
N SER A 166 -25.11 -28.88 10.45
CA SER A 166 -23.76 -29.36 10.17
C SER A 166 -22.98 -29.56 11.47
N ARG A 167 -22.35 -30.72 11.60
CA ARG A 167 -21.49 -31.04 12.75
C ARG A 167 -20.19 -30.22 12.77
N PHE A 168 -19.84 -29.56 11.67
CA PHE A 168 -18.67 -28.68 11.52
C PHE A 168 -19.10 -27.25 11.16
N LYS A 169 -20.26 -26.80 11.66
CA LYS A 169 -20.84 -25.50 11.31
C LYS A 169 -19.85 -24.35 11.46
N ASN A 170 -19.15 -24.25 12.60
CA ASN A 170 -18.21 -23.15 12.87
C ASN A 170 -17.08 -23.13 11.83
N VAL A 171 -16.52 -24.29 11.48
CA VAL A 171 -15.48 -24.40 10.45
C VAL A 171 -16.00 -24.01 9.07
N TYR A 172 -17.21 -24.44 8.71
CA TYR A 172 -17.81 -24.11 7.43
C TYR A 172 -18.10 -22.61 7.30
N GLU A 173 -18.66 -21.99 8.34
CA GLU A 173 -18.93 -20.55 8.35
C GLU A 173 -17.65 -19.72 8.24
N THR A 174 -16.57 -20.12 8.90
CA THR A 174 -15.26 -19.46 8.79
C THR A 174 -14.63 -19.65 7.40
N LEU A 175 -14.63 -20.88 6.86
CA LEU A 175 -14.00 -21.16 5.56
C LEU A 175 -14.66 -20.46 4.37
N PHE A 176 -15.96 -20.20 4.45
CA PHE A 176 -16.73 -19.52 3.40
C PHE A 176 -16.99 -18.04 3.71
N ASP A 177 -16.29 -17.47 4.69
CA ASP A 177 -16.33 -16.02 4.94
C ASP A 177 -15.46 -15.27 3.92
N GLU A 178 -15.83 -14.02 3.65
CA GLU A 178 -15.11 -13.14 2.72
C GLU A 178 -13.66 -12.88 3.13
N PHE A 179 -13.33 -13.05 4.41
CA PHE A 179 -12.00 -12.85 4.97
C PHE A 179 -10.97 -13.86 4.47
N VAL A 180 -11.36 -15.09 4.11
CA VAL A 180 -10.42 -16.08 3.54
C VAL A 180 -9.85 -15.59 2.21
N LEU A 181 -10.71 -15.08 1.33
CA LEU A 181 -10.27 -14.50 0.06
C LEU A 181 -9.48 -13.20 0.29
N ALA A 182 -9.88 -12.39 1.26
CA ALA A 182 -9.16 -11.17 1.62
C ALA A 182 -7.73 -11.47 2.14
N HIS A 183 -7.55 -12.53 2.94
CA HIS A 183 -6.24 -13.00 3.39
C HIS A 183 -5.38 -13.46 2.21
N ILE A 184 -5.88 -14.38 1.38
CA ILE A 184 -5.10 -14.91 0.24
C ILE A 184 -4.68 -13.78 -0.72
N LEU A 185 -5.65 -12.96 -1.16
CA LEU A 185 -5.38 -11.88 -2.12
C LEU A 185 -4.56 -10.74 -1.49
N GLY A 186 -4.83 -10.43 -0.22
CA GLY A 186 -4.10 -9.43 0.54
C GLY A 186 -2.62 -9.79 0.68
N TRP A 187 -2.32 -11.03 1.10
CA TRP A 187 -0.95 -11.52 1.23
C TRP A 187 -0.24 -11.71 -0.09
N TRP A 188 -0.96 -12.09 -1.15
CA TRP A 188 -0.43 -12.06 -2.51
C TRP A 188 0.00 -10.65 -2.94
N GLY A 189 -0.87 -9.64 -2.73
CA GLY A 189 -0.56 -8.25 -3.04
C GLY A 189 0.60 -7.68 -2.21
N LYS A 190 0.63 -8.01 -0.92
CA LYS A 190 1.73 -7.64 0.00
C LYS A 190 3.06 -8.28 -0.42
N ALA A 191 3.03 -9.52 -0.91
CA ALA A 191 4.22 -10.23 -1.37
C ALA A 191 4.84 -9.62 -2.63
N ILE A 192 4.00 -9.21 -3.60
CA ILE A 192 4.46 -8.50 -4.82
C ILE A 192 5.11 -7.16 -4.48
N MET A 193 4.59 -6.50 -3.45
CA MET A 193 5.03 -5.20 -2.99
C MET A 193 6.34 -5.25 -2.18
N ILE A 194 6.46 -6.13 -1.19
CA ILE A 194 7.62 -6.20 -0.27
C ILE A 194 8.76 -7.06 -0.82
N ARG A 195 8.43 -8.11 -1.60
CA ARG A 195 9.39 -9.00 -2.28
C ARG A 195 10.43 -9.66 -1.38
N ASN A 196 10.14 -9.78 -0.08
CA ASN A 196 11.05 -10.34 0.91
C ASN A 196 10.30 -11.35 1.80
N GLN A 197 10.61 -12.63 1.63
CA GLN A 197 9.91 -13.73 2.30
C GLN A 197 10.00 -13.67 3.84
N PRO A 198 11.18 -13.48 4.47
CA PRO A 198 11.26 -13.37 5.93
C PRO A 198 10.45 -12.21 6.49
N LEU A 199 10.49 -11.04 5.84
CA LEU A 199 9.75 -9.86 6.27
C LEU A 199 8.24 -10.06 6.15
N LEU A 200 7.78 -10.74 5.10
CA LEU A 200 6.36 -11.10 4.92
C LEU A 200 5.86 -12.05 6.01
N TRP A 201 6.64 -13.06 6.38
CA TRP A 201 6.30 -13.94 7.50
C TRP A 201 6.25 -13.21 8.83
N LEU A 202 7.21 -12.31 9.08
CA LEU A 202 7.22 -11.47 10.27
C LEU A 202 5.96 -10.60 10.35
N LEU A 203 5.55 -10.00 9.24
CA LEU A 203 4.31 -9.21 9.18
C LEU A 203 3.07 -10.08 9.35
N SER A 204 3.06 -11.31 8.79
CA SER A 204 1.92 -12.24 8.90
C SER A 204 1.67 -12.62 10.35
N ILE A 205 2.70 -13.14 11.03
CA ILE A 205 2.62 -13.47 12.45
C ILE A 205 2.39 -12.21 13.30
N GLY A 206 3.00 -11.08 12.90
CA GLY A 206 2.84 -9.81 13.58
C GLY A 206 1.40 -9.31 13.57
N PHE A 207 0.66 -9.49 12.48
CA PHE A 207 -0.73 -9.06 12.36
C PHE A 207 -1.65 -9.88 13.28
N GLU A 208 -1.56 -11.21 13.28
CA GLU A 208 -2.30 -12.06 14.23
C GLU A 208 -2.01 -11.71 15.69
N LEU A 209 -0.74 -11.37 15.99
CA LEU A 209 -0.36 -10.93 17.33
C LEU A 209 -1.01 -9.58 17.68
N MET A 210 -1.22 -8.69 16.71
CA MET A 210 -1.98 -7.46 16.93
C MET A 210 -3.46 -7.74 17.17
N GLU A 211 -4.07 -8.68 16.45
CA GLU A 211 -5.47 -9.06 16.70
C GLU A 211 -5.65 -9.66 18.09
N LEU A 212 -4.76 -10.57 18.49
CA LEU A 212 -4.70 -11.08 19.86
C LEU A 212 -4.52 -9.97 20.90
N THR A 213 -3.71 -8.96 20.58
CA THR A 213 -3.48 -7.80 21.47
C THR A 213 -4.72 -6.94 21.61
N PHE A 214 -5.43 -6.68 20.51
CA PHE A 214 -6.53 -5.72 20.45
C PHE A 214 -7.94 -6.34 20.53
N ARG A 215 -8.07 -7.67 20.67
CA ARG A 215 -9.37 -8.37 20.86
C ARG A 215 -10.20 -7.87 22.04
N HIS A 216 -9.56 -7.28 23.05
CA HIS A 216 -10.26 -6.69 24.20
C HIS A 216 -10.95 -5.37 23.85
N MET A 217 -10.49 -4.68 22.80
CA MET A 217 -11.07 -3.43 22.28
C MET A 217 -12.06 -3.69 21.15
N LEU A 218 -11.76 -4.63 20.25
CA LEU A 218 -12.57 -4.93 19.07
C LEU A 218 -13.06 -6.39 19.11
N PRO A 219 -14.39 -6.63 19.24
CA PRO A 219 -14.97 -7.97 19.19
C PRO A 219 -14.68 -8.72 17.90
N ASN A 220 -14.49 -8.01 16.79
CA ASN A 220 -14.14 -8.60 15.50
C ASN A 220 -12.79 -9.34 15.54
N PHE A 221 -11.83 -8.91 16.37
CA PHE A 221 -10.53 -9.57 16.53
C PHE A 221 -10.57 -10.76 17.50
N ASN A 222 -11.73 -11.04 18.09
CA ASN A 222 -11.90 -12.25 18.88
C ASN A 222 -12.18 -13.40 17.92
N GLU A 223 -11.12 -14.06 17.48
CA GLU A 223 -11.15 -15.22 16.59
C GLU A 223 -10.70 -16.49 17.32
N CYS A 224 -10.94 -17.64 16.70
CA CYS A 224 -10.56 -18.92 17.28
C CYS A 224 -9.07 -19.19 17.11
N TRP A 225 -8.45 -19.89 18.07
CA TRP A 225 -7.01 -20.20 18.00
C TRP A 225 -6.62 -20.96 16.72
N TRP A 226 -7.49 -21.82 16.21
CA TRP A 226 -7.26 -22.58 14.98
C TRP A 226 -7.50 -21.74 13.73
N ASP A 227 -8.31 -20.69 13.83
CA ASP A 227 -8.56 -19.72 12.76
C ASP A 227 -7.26 -18.93 12.52
N SER A 228 -6.83 -18.17 13.53
CA SER A 228 -5.63 -17.32 13.47
C SER A 228 -4.34 -18.12 13.17
N ILE A 229 -4.14 -19.29 13.79
CA ILE A 229 -2.89 -20.06 13.61
C ILE A 229 -2.93 -20.92 12.34
N ILE A 230 -3.98 -21.75 12.17
CA ILE A 230 -3.99 -22.75 11.11
C ILE A 230 -4.54 -22.15 9.82
N LEU A 231 -5.72 -21.54 9.89
CA LEU A 231 -6.37 -21.01 8.69
C LEU A 231 -5.67 -19.76 8.17
N ASP A 232 -5.40 -18.77 9.02
CA ASP A 232 -4.80 -17.52 8.56
C ASP A 232 -3.29 -17.66 8.34
N ILE A 233 -2.47 -17.89 9.37
CA ILE A 233 -1.01 -17.96 9.20
C ILE A 233 -0.57 -19.07 8.23
N LEU A 234 -0.98 -20.32 8.51
CA LEU A 234 -0.40 -21.50 7.85
C LEU A 234 -1.04 -21.84 6.50
N ILE A 235 -2.29 -21.45 6.26
CA ILE A 235 -2.99 -21.75 5.01
C ILE A 235 -3.12 -20.49 4.15
N CYS A 236 -3.93 -19.51 4.54
CA CYS A 236 -4.29 -18.37 3.71
C CYS A 236 -3.10 -17.45 3.46
N ASN A 237 -2.44 -17.00 4.52
CA ASN A 237 -1.32 -16.07 4.46
C ASN A 237 -0.11 -16.74 3.81
N TRP A 238 0.20 -17.98 4.21
CA TRP A 238 1.25 -18.78 3.57
C TRP A 238 1.03 -18.94 2.05
N PHE A 239 -0.18 -19.33 1.64
CA PHE A 239 -0.50 -19.53 0.23
C PHE A 239 -0.42 -18.22 -0.56
N GLY A 240 -0.98 -17.13 -0.01
CA GLY A 240 -0.88 -15.79 -0.60
C GLY A 240 0.58 -15.35 -0.78
N ILE A 241 1.41 -15.49 0.27
CA ILE A 241 2.83 -15.15 0.19
C ILE A 241 3.55 -16.04 -0.83
N TRP A 242 3.32 -17.35 -0.82
CA TRP A 242 3.93 -18.29 -1.76
C TRP A 242 3.56 -17.93 -3.21
N ALA A 243 2.28 -17.69 -3.49
CA ALA A 243 1.77 -17.34 -4.80
C ALA A 243 2.37 -16.01 -5.27
N GLY A 244 2.37 -14.97 -4.42
CA GLY A 244 2.93 -13.67 -4.76
C GLY A 244 4.44 -13.72 -5.02
N MET A 245 5.20 -14.44 -4.20
CA MET A 245 6.63 -14.64 -4.42
C MET A 245 6.94 -15.51 -5.64
N ARG A 246 6.02 -16.40 -6.05
CA ARG A 246 6.11 -17.13 -7.32
C ARG A 246 5.83 -16.21 -8.50
N THR A 247 4.85 -15.30 -8.39
CA THR A 247 4.59 -14.25 -9.39
C THR A 247 5.82 -13.36 -9.58
N VAL A 248 6.44 -12.87 -8.49
CA VAL A 248 7.67 -12.08 -8.54
C VAL A 248 8.77 -12.84 -9.28
N ARG A 249 9.04 -14.10 -8.91
CA ARG A 249 10.07 -14.94 -9.56
C ARG A 249 9.79 -15.21 -11.04
N TYR A 250 8.52 -15.38 -11.41
CA TYR A 250 8.11 -15.59 -12.80
C TYR A 250 8.47 -14.38 -13.69
N PHE A 251 8.33 -13.17 -13.15
CA PHE A 251 8.64 -11.93 -13.88
C PHE A 251 10.11 -11.50 -13.77
N ASP A 252 10.80 -11.81 -12.67
CA ASP A 252 12.24 -11.54 -12.47
C ASP A 252 13.12 -12.30 -13.47
N GLY A 253 12.75 -13.54 -13.83
CA GLY A 253 13.50 -14.36 -14.78
C GLY A 253 13.31 -14.03 -16.27
N ARG A 254 12.52 -13.01 -16.63
CA ARG A 254 12.26 -12.63 -18.02
C ARG A 254 13.12 -11.42 -18.38
N THR A 255 14.19 -11.63 -19.14
CA THR A 255 14.84 -10.54 -19.88
C THR A 255 13.89 -10.11 -21.00
N TYR A 256 13.24 -8.97 -20.81
CA TYR A 256 12.37 -8.41 -21.85
C TYR A 256 13.26 -7.82 -22.95
N GLU A 257 13.26 -8.41 -24.15
CA GLU A 257 13.64 -7.67 -25.35
C GLU A 257 12.56 -6.62 -25.59
N TRP A 258 12.88 -5.36 -25.28
CA TRP A 258 11.93 -4.26 -25.28
C TRP A 258 11.68 -3.72 -26.69
N VAL A 259 11.18 -4.59 -27.56
CA VAL A 259 10.65 -4.19 -28.86
C VAL A 259 9.37 -3.37 -28.63
N GLY A 260 9.17 -2.28 -29.39
CA GLY A 260 7.98 -1.41 -29.27
C GLY A 260 6.66 -2.17 -29.48
N ILE A 261 5.55 -1.66 -28.94
CA ILE A 261 4.16 -2.07 -29.28
C ILE A 261 3.94 -2.01 -30.80
N SER A 262 4.43 -0.96 -31.46
CA SER A 262 4.32 -0.76 -32.92
C SER A 262 5.03 -1.86 -33.71
N GLN A 263 6.11 -2.40 -33.16
CA GLN A 263 6.95 -3.42 -33.75
C GLN A 263 6.49 -4.86 -33.41
N GLN A 264 5.39 -5.03 -32.66
CA GLN A 264 4.82 -6.35 -32.40
C GLN A 264 4.03 -6.86 -33.61
N PRO A 265 4.33 -8.07 -34.13
CA PRO A 265 3.72 -8.59 -35.35
C PRO A 265 2.25 -8.98 -35.17
N ASN A 266 1.84 -9.39 -33.97
CA ASN A 266 0.50 -9.92 -33.70
C ASN A 266 -0.30 -9.06 -32.70
N ILE A 267 -1.62 -9.03 -32.84
CA ILE A 267 -2.55 -8.35 -31.90
C ILE A 267 -2.39 -8.92 -30.48
N MET A 268 -2.27 -10.25 -30.34
CA MET A 268 -1.99 -10.92 -29.06
C MET A 268 -0.64 -10.45 -28.46
N GLY A 269 0.35 -10.16 -29.32
CA GLY A 269 1.65 -9.60 -28.92
C GLY A 269 1.52 -8.16 -28.43
N LYS A 270 0.70 -7.33 -29.11
CA LYS A 270 0.37 -5.97 -28.67
C LYS A 270 -0.33 -5.96 -27.31
N VAL A 271 -1.37 -6.80 -27.13
CA VAL A 271 -2.08 -6.93 -25.84
C VAL A 271 -1.13 -7.40 -24.73
N LYS A 272 -0.32 -8.43 -24.98
CA LYS A 272 0.68 -8.91 -24.02
C LYS A 272 1.71 -7.81 -23.68
N ARG A 273 2.11 -7.01 -24.66
CA ARG A 273 3.06 -5.90 -24.47
C ARG A 273 2.45 -4.75 -23.66
N THR A 274 1.19 -4.42 -23.89
CA THR A 274 0.41 -3.43 -23.11
C THR A 274 0.25 -3.90 -21.67
N LEU A 275 -0.14 -5.16 -21.45
CA LEU A 275 -0.21 -5.74 -20.10
C LEU A 275 1.15 -5.75 -19.40
N GLY A 276 2.23 -6.01 -20.14
CA GLY A 276 3.61 -5.92 -19.66
C GLY A 276 4.12 -4.49 -19.39
N GLN A 277 3.39 -3.44 -19.77
CA GLN A 277 3.70 -2.09 -19.27
C GLN A 277 3.28 -1.94 -17.82
N PHE A 278 2.25 -2.66 -17.36
CA PHE A 278 1.79 -2.61 -15.97
C PHE A 278 2.71 -3.31 -14.97
N THR A 279 3.75 -3.99 -15.44
CA THR A 279 4.80 -4.53 -14.59
C THR A 279 5.92 -3.51 -14.36
N PRO A 280 6.58 -3.54 -13.18
CA PRO A 280 7.78 -2.76 -12.92
C PRO A 280 8.83 -2.92 -14.02
N ALA A 281 9.59 -1.85 -14.28
CA ALA A 281 10.69 -1.89 -15.25
C ALA A 281 11.79 -2.90 -14.86
N MET A 282 12.04 -3.04 -13.55
CA MET A 282 12.92 -4.06 -12.98
C MET A 282 12.26 -4.66 -11.74
N TRP A 283 12.35 -5.98 -11.63
CA TRP A 283 11.82 -6.81 -10.53
C TRP A 283 12.86 -7.08 -9.44
N ASP A 284 13.78 -6.12 -9.23
CA ASP A 284 14.82 -6.25 -8.21
C ASP A 284 14.22 -6.52 -6.84
N LYS A 285 14.94 -7.35 -6.07
CA LYS A 285 14.61 -7.68 -4.69
C LYS A 285 15.09 -6.55 -3.79
N ASP A 286 14.21 -6.08 -2.92
CA ASP A 286 14.57 -5.08 -1.92
C ASP A 286 15.47 -5.71 -0.85
N GLU A 287 16.67 -5.16 -0.69
CA GLU A 287 17.65 -5.64 0.28
C GLU A 287 17.52 -4.89 1.61
N TRP A 288 16.97 -5.57 2.61
CA TRP A 288 16.69 -4.98 3.93
C TRP A 288 17.84 -5.13 4.91
N HIS A 289 18.45 -6.32 4.96
CA HIS A 289 19.60 -6.70 5.81
C HIS A 289 19.51 -6.17 7.26
N PRO A 290 18.48 -6.57 8.04
CA PRO A 290 18.22 -6.01 9.37
C PRO A 290 19.35 -6.26 10.38
N LEU A 291 20.14 -7.33 10.19
CA LEU A 291 21.21 -7.74 11.11
C LEU A 291 22.57 -7.10 10.83
N LEU A 292 22.68 -6.13 9.91
CA LEU A 292 23.96 -5.44 9.63
C LEU A 292 24.40 -4.51 10.76
N GLY A 293 23.47 -4.04 11.58
CA GLY A 293 23.78 -3.19 12.73
C GLY A 293 22.53 -2.80 13.50
N PRO A 294 22.70 -2.35 14.75
CA PRO A 294 21.57 -2.06 15.65
C PRO A 294 20.67 -0.93 15.09
N PHE A 295 21.25 0.10 14.47
CA PHE A 295 20.46 1.17 13.84
C PHE A 295 19.68 0.69 12.62
N ARG A 296 20.29 -0.16 11.78
CA ARG A 296 19.62 -0.77 10.62
C ARG A 296 18.46 -1.64 11.05
N PHE A 297 18.63 -2.38 12.14
CA PHE A 297 17.57 -3.17 12.75
C PHE A 297 16.38 -2.30 13.17
N ILE A 298 16.61 -1.19 13.89
CA ILE A 298 15.56 -0.25 14.30
C ILE A 298 14.82 0.31 13.08
N GLN A 299 15.54 0.66 12.01
CA GLN A 299 14.93 1.16 10.78
C GLN A 299 13.99 0.12 10.15
N VAL A 300 14.45 -1.12 9.96
CA VAL A 300 13.60 -2.19 9.40
C VAL A 300 12.42 -2.52 10.34
N LEU A 301 12.64 -2.49 11.65
CA LEU A 301 11.57 -2.67 12.64
C LEU A 301 10.53 -1.54 12.56
N SER A 302 10.96 -0.29 12.35
CA SER A 302 10.06 0.85 12.22
C SER A 302 9.13 0.71 11.01
N LEU A 303 9.62 0.16 9.90
CA LEU A 303 8.78 -0.19 8.75
C LEU A 303 7.70 -1.21 9.13
N CYS A 304 8.07 -2.25 9.89
CA CYS A 304 7.10 -3.26 10.34
C CYS A 304 6.01 -2.64 11.22
N ILE A 305 6.39 -1.78 12.16
CA ILE A 305 5.46 -1.11 13.07
C ILE A 305 4.50 -0.20 12.28
N ILE A 306 5.02 0.62 11.36
CA ILE A 306 4.20 1.50 10.53
C ILE A 306 3.23 0.67 9.67
N PHE A 307 3.71 -0.43 9.09
CA PHE A 307 2.91 -1.33 8.28
C PHE A 307 1.74 -1.92 9.07
N LEU A 308 2.02 -2.49 10.26
CA LEU A 308 1.00 -3.04 11.14
C LEU A 308 0.02 -1.96 11.64
N THR A 309 0.49 -0.73 11.86
CA THR A 309 -0.35 0.41 12.23
C THR A 309 -1.35 0.75 11.12
N VAL A 310 -0.93 0.76 9.86
CA VAL A 310 -1.82 1.02 8.70
C VAL A 310 -2.90 -0.06 8.59
N GLU A 311 -2.54 -1.33 8.78
CA GLU A 311 -3.48 -2.45 8.79
C GLU A 311 -4.48 -2.29 9.94
N LEU A 312 -4.02 -2.07 11.18
CA LEU A 312 -4.87 -1.84 12.35
C LEU A 312 -5.81 -0.65 12.19
N ASN A 313 -5.31 0.48 11.65
CA ASN A 313 -6.13 1.65 11.37
C ASN A 313 -7.33 1.30 10.47
N THR A 314 -7.20 0.33 9.56
CA THR A 314 -8.33 -0.16 8.74
C THR A 314 -9.48 -0.62 9.61
N PHE A 315 -9.21 -1.46 10.61
CA PHE A 315 -10.23 -2.05 11.48
C PHE A 315 -10.77 -1.02 12.48
N PHE A 316 -9.90 -0.19 13.06
CA PHE A 316 -10.32 0.85 13.99
C PHE A 316 -11.15 1.95 13.32
N LEU A 317 -10.76 2.44 12.13
CA LEU A 317 -11.54 3.43 11.38
C LEU A 317 -12.90 2.87 11.00
N LYS A 318 -12.91 1.64 10.48
CA LYS A 318 -14.14 0.92 10.14
C LYS A 318 -15.10 0.85 11.33
N PHE A 319 -14.60 0.48 12.50
CA PHE A 319 -15.40 0.40 13.73
C PHE A 319 -15.88 1.79 14.19
N CYS A 320 -14.98 2.76 14.29
CA CYS A 320 -15.30 4.10 14.79
C CYS A 320 -16.33 4.83 13.90
N LEU A 321 -16.25 4.64 12.57
CA LEU A 321 -17.10 5.30 11.58
C LEU A 321 -18.32 4.48 11.14
N TRP A 322 -18.56 3.32 11.75
CA TRP A 322 -19.64 2.40 11.39
C TRP A 322 -19.66 2.02 9.90
N VAL A 323 -18.50 1.62 9.38
CA VAL A 323 -18.39 1.15 7.99
C VAL A 323 -18.53 -0.39 7.97
N PRO A 324 -19.50 -0.96 7.23
CA PRO A 324 -19.64 -2.41 7.19
C PRO A 324 -18.50 -3.05 6.39
N PRO A 325 -18.06 -4.29 6.73
CA PRO A 325 -16.95 -4.96 6.05
C PRO A 325 -17.10 -5.06 4.53
N ARG A 326 -18.35 -5.25 4.06
CA ARG A 326 -18.69 -5.42 2.65
C ARG A 326 -18.79 -4.09 1.88
N ASN A 327 -18.62 -2.96 2.55
CA ASN A 327 -18.74 -1.66 1.90
C ASN A 327 -17.54 -1.42 0.96
N PRO A 328 -17.78 -0.95 -0.28
CA PRO A 328 -16.72 -0.72 -1.26
C PRO A 328 -15.70 0.34 -0.80
N ILE A 329 -16.03 1.25 0.12
CA ILE A 329 -15.09 2.25 0.65
C ILE A 329 -13.87 1.60 1.30
N ILE A 330 -14.04 0.45 1.98
CA ILE A 330 -12.92 -0.28 2.56
C ILE A 330 -12.02 -0.81 1.44
N VAL A 331 -12.61 -1.39 0.39
CA VAL A 331 -11.87 -1.91 -0.77
C VAL A 331 -11.12 -0.77 -1.48
N TYR A 332 -11.77 0.38 -1.71
CA TYR A 332 -11.13 1.55 -2.31
C TYR A 332 -9.96 2.06 -1.47
N ARG A 333 -10.10 2.11 -0.15
CA ARG A 333 -9.01 2.47 0.77
C ARG A 333 -7.86 1.46 0.68
N LEU A 334 -8.14 0.15 0.68
CA LEU A 334 -7.12 -0.90 0.58
C LEU A 334 -6.35 -0.83 -0.75
N VAL A 335 -7.07 -0.63 -1.86
CA VAL A 335 -6.45 -0.45 -3.19
C VAL A 335 -5.59 0.81 -3.22
N LEU A 336 -6.08 1.93 -2.67
CA LEU A 336 -5.30 3.17 -2.58
C LEU A 336 -4.02 2.98 -1.76
N TRP A 337 -4.11 2.35 -0.58
CA TRP A 337 -2.95 2.04 0.24
C TRP A 337 -1.97 1.11 -0.46
N TRP A 338 -2.45 0.09 -1.17
CA TRP A 338 -1.60 -0.78 -1.97
C TRP A 338 -0.85 0.00 -3.05
N LEU A 339 -1.53 0.89 -3.79
CA LEU A 339 -0.91 1.76 -4.81
C LEU A 339 0.11 2.75 -4.21
N ILE A 340 -0.15 3.31 -3.03
CA ILE A 340 0.77 4.21 -2.32
C ILE A 340 1.98 3.45 -1.77
N ALA A 341 1.77 2.23 -1.28
CA ALA A 341 2.79 1.45 -0.59
C ALA A 341 3.87 0.92 -1.55
N ILE A 342 3.53 0.64 -2.82
CA ILE A 342 4.50 0.21 -3.85
C ILE A 342 5.68 1.19 -4.02
N PRO A 343 5.47 2.49 -4.33
CA PRO A 343 6.56 3.46 -4.38
C PRO A 343 7.15 3.76 -3.00
N THR A 344 6.32 3.79 -1.95
CA THR A 344 6.77 4.06 -0.57
C THR A 344 7.86 3.10 -0.11
N ILE A 345 7.65 1.80 -0.30
CA ILE A 345 8.59 0.77 0.17
C ILE A 345 9.92 0.86 -0.60
N ARG A 346 9.87 1.15 -1.90
CA ARG A 346 11.09 1.34 -2.71
C ARG A 346 11.83 2.62 -2.35
N GLU A 347 11.12 3.73 -2.14
CA GLU A 347 11.69 4.99 -1.66
C GLU A 347 12.34 4.81 -0.29
N TYR A 348 11.69 4.09 0.61
CA TYR A 348 12.22 3.79 1.94
C TYR A 348 13.45 2.89 1.87
N ASN A 349 13.40 1.80 1.08
CA ASN A 349 14.55 0.93 0.89
C ASN A 349 15.75 1.69 0.30
N SER A 350 15.52 2.54 -0.70
CA SER A 350 16.54 3.41 -1.29
C SER A 350 17.11 4.40 -0.25
N TYR A 351 16.26 5.04 0.55
CA TYR A 351 16.68 5.93 1.65
C TYR A 351 17.58 5.21 2.68
N LEU A 352 17.28 3.95 2.97
CA LEU A 352 18.07 3.12 3.86
C LEU A 352 19.44 2.76 3.25
N GLN A 353 19.51 2.51 1.94
CA GLN A 353 20.75 2.14 1.25
C GLN A 353 21.63 3.35 0.90
N ASP A 354 21.04 4.53 0.75
CA ASP A 354 21.79 5.74 0.41
C ASP A 354 22.82 6.09 1.49
N ARG A 355 24.06 6.37 1.07
CA ARG A 355 25.17 6.76 1.95
C ARG A 355 25.42 8.27 1.98
N LYS A 356 24.59 9.07 1.32
CA LYS A 356 24.70 10.53 1.34
C LYS A 356 24.57 11.10 2.75
N LEU A 357 25.32 12.18 3.00
CA LEU A 357 25.35 12.93 4.27
C LEU A 357 24.00 13.61 4.59
N VAL A 358 23.33 14.14 3.56
CA VAL A 358 21.99 14.73 3.67
C VAL A 358 21.01 13.81 2.97
N LYS A 359 20.10 13.22 3.75
CA LYS A 359 19.08 12.31 3.24
C LYS A 359 17.72 13.00 3.24
N LYS A 360 17.02 12.95 2.11
CA LYS A 360 15.62 13.36 2.00
C LYS A 360 14.77 12.11 1.86
N VAL A 361 13.73 12.00 2.69
CA VAL A 361 12.73 10.93 2.56
C VAL A 361 11.95 11.17 1.25
N GLY A 362 11.68 10.09 0.52
CA GLY A 362 10.91 10.16 -0.71
C GLY A 362 9.49 10.70 -0.48
N THR A 363 8.90 11.27 -1.52
CA THR A 363 7.61 11.97 -1.42
C THR A 363 6.47 11.02 -1.01
N PHE A 364 6.43 9.81 -1.57
CA PHE A 364 5.43 8.81 -1.18
C PHE A 364 5.67 8.28 0.24
N CYS A 365 6.94 8.09 0.62
CA CYS A 365 7.28 7.68 1.99
C CYS A 365 6.89 8.74 3.03
N TRP A 366 7.06 10.03 2.72
CA TRP A 366 6.60 11.10 3.61
C TRP A 366 5.07 11.16 3.68
N LEU A 367 4.40 11.08 2.52
CA LEU A 367 2.94 11.18 2.41
C LEU A 367 2.23 10.01 3.10
N SER A 368 2.72 8.78 2.90
CA SER A 368 2.21 7.58 3.59
C SER A 368 2.37 7.68 5.10
N LEU A 369 3.50 8.18 5.60
CA LEU A 369 3.71 8.41 7.02
C LEU A 369 2.72 9.44 7.57
N ALA A 370 2.51 10.56 6.86
CA ALA A 370 1.53 11.57 7.25
C ALA A 370 0.10 11.02 7.31
N ILE A 371 -0.32 10.25 6.30
CA ILE A 371 -1.64 9.58 6.27
C ILE A 371 -1.77 8.61 7.45
N CYS A 372 -0.77 7.76 7.69
CA CYS A 372 -0.78 6.81 8.80
C CYS A 372 -0.95 7.51 10.16
N ILE A 373 -0.23 8.62 10.36
CA ILE A 373 -0.34 9.43 11.59
C ILE A 373 -1.74 10.03 11.73
N VAL A 374 -2.28 10.65 10.68
CA VAL A 374 -3.62 11.27 10.75
C VAL A 374 -4.71 10.22 10.98
N GLU A 375 -4.65 9.07 10.30
CA GLU A 375 -5.56 7.95 10.56
C GLU A 375 -5.49 7.48 12.01
N LEU A 376 -4.28 7.31 12.56
CA LEU A 376 -4.08 6.91 13.95
C LEU A 376 -4.68 7.94 14.92
N LEU A 377 -4.48 9.23 14.66
CA LEU A 377 -5.08 10.31 15.46
C LEU A 377 -6.61 10.27 15.42
N ILE A 378 -7.20 9.98 14.27
CA ILE A 378 -8.66 9.79 14.15
C ILE A 378 -9.11 8.58 14.98
N CYS A 379 -8.42 7.44 14.88
CA CYS A 379 -8.71 6.25 15.67
C CYS A 379 -8.66 6.54 17.17
N ILE A 380 -7.64 7.26 17.65
CA ILE A 380 -7.50 7.65 19.06
C ILE A 380 -8.64 8.60 19.47
N LYS A 381 -8.89 9.65 18.68
CA LYS A 381 -9.92 10.66 18.98
C LYS A 381 -11.32 10.06 19.01
N PHE A 382 -11.68 9.27 17.99
CA PHE A 382 -13.02 8.71 17.85
C PHE A 382 -13.22 7.45 18.71
N GLY A 383 -12.14 6.72 18.99
CA GLY A 383 -12.14 5.57 19.88
C GLY A 383 -12.35 5.92 21.35
N HIS A 384 -12.15 7.18 21.76
CA HIS A 384 -12.31 7.60 23.14
C HIS A 384 -13.73 7.30 23.67
N GLY A 385 -13.81 6.55 24.76
CA GLY A 385 -15.07 6.15 25.39
C GLY A 385 -15.84 5.03 24.66
N LEU A 386 -15.27 4.39 23.62
CA LEU A 386 -15.88 3.23 22.96
C LEU A 386 -15.41 1.89 23.52
N PHE A 387 -14.28 1.86 24.23
CA PHE A 387 -13.65 0.61 24.69
C PHE A 387 -13.80 0.50 26.22
N PRO A 388 -14.79 -0.25 26.72
CA PRO A 388 -15.04 -0.35 28.17
C PRO A 388 -14.01 -1.24 28.88
N ASN A 389 -13.39 -2.18 28.17
CA ASN A 389 -12.45 -3.13 28.73
C ASN A 389 -11.03 -2.54 28.77
N ASN A 390 -10.44 -2.53 29.95
CA ASN A 390 -9.02 -2.21 30.11
C ASN A 390 -8.14 -3.31 29.50
N MET A 391 -6.92 -2.95 29.08
CA MET A 391 -5.96 -3.92 28.57
C MET A 391 -5.66 -4.99 29.62
N PRO A 392 -5.85 -6.29 29.30
CA PRO A 392 -5.55 -7.38 30.22
C PRO A 392 -4.12 -7.33 30.76
N ARG A 393 -3.93 -7.60 32.05
CA ARG A 393 -2.62 -7.52 32.71
C ARG A 393 -1.55 -8.40 32.06
N TRP A 394 -1.94 -9.58 31.58
CA TRP A 394 -1.00 -10.49 30.90
C TRP A 394 -0.46 -9.89 29.59
N LEU A 395 -1.28 -9.13 28.84
CA LEU A 395 -0.84 -8.42 27.64
C LEU A 395 0.11 -7.28 27.99
N VAL A 396 -0.18 -6.52 29.06
CA VAL A 396 0.71 -5.47 29.57
C VAL A 396 2.08 -6.07 29.92
N ILE A 397 2.10 -7.17 30.67
CA ILE A 397 3.33 -7.86 31.07
C ILE A 397 4.08 -8.38 29.83
N PHE A 398 3.37 -8.99 28.87
CA PHE A 398 3.95 -9.51 27.64
C PHE A 398 4.67 -8.41 26.85
N TRP A 399 3.98 -7.31 26.52
CA TRP A 399 4.57 -6.21 25.74
C TRP A 399 5.66 -5.47 26.50
N THR A 400 5.53 -5.33 27.83
CA THR A 400 6.59 -4.75 28.67
C THR A 400 7.85 -5.63 28.64
N THR A 401 7.69 -6.94 28.74
CA THR A 401 8.80 -7.91 28.69
C THR A 401 9.47 -7.90 27.31
N VAL A 402 8.68 -7.87 26.24
CA VAL A 402 9.20 -7.76 24.86
C VAL A 402 9.97 -6.45 24.67
N GLY A 403 9.44 -5.32 25.17
CA GLY A 403 10.10 -4.02 25.10
C GLY A 403 11.45 -3.99 25.83
N ILE A 404 11.48 -4.48 27.08
CA ILE A 404 12.71 -4.57 27.88
C ILE A 404 13.72 -5.51 27.19
N GLY A 405 13.27 -6.67 26.71
CA GLY A 405 14.08 -7.62 25.96
C GLY A 405 14.69 -7.01 24.70
N LEU A 406 13.91 -6.23 23.94
CA LEU A 406 14.38 -5.55 22.74
C LEU A 406 15.44 -4.49 23.04
N VAL A 407 15.21 -3.64 24.06
CA VAL A 407 16.16 -2.60 24.45
C VAL A 407 17.46 -3.23 24.96
N THR A 408 17.36 -4.23 25.84
CA THR A 408 18.55 -4.94 26.36
C THR A 408 19.34 -5.61 25.24
N PHE A 409 18.67 -6.27 24.29
CA PHE A 409 19.31 -6.83 23.10
C PHE A 409 20.05 -5.76 22.27
N LEU A 410 19.41 -4.63 21.98
CA LEU A 410 20.01 -3.55 21.19
C LEU A 410 21.19 -2.89 21.90
N VAL A 411 21.11 -2.70 23.21
CA VAL A 411 22.22 -2.18 24.04
C VAL A 411 23.38 -3.16 24.05
N ALA A 412 23.14 -4.44 24.29
CA ALA A 412 24.17 -5.47 24.30
C ALA A 412 24.87 -5.59 22.95
N TRP A 413 24.11 -5.59 21.85
CA TRP A 413 24.66 -5.65 20.50
C TRP A 413 25.48 -4.39 20.17
N SER A 414 24.97 -3.21 20.50
CA SER A 414 25.70 -1.94 20.31
C SER A 414 27.01 -1.94 21.10
N TRP A 415 27.00 -2.46 22.32
CA TRP A 415 28.19 -2.58 23.15
C TRP A 415 29.22 -3.55 22.56
N GLN A 416 28.79 -4.74 22.11
CA GLN A 416 29.66 -5.72 21.47
C GLN A 416 30.33 -5.15 20.20
N LEU A 417 29.56 -4.44 19.39
CA LEU A 417 30.07 -3.78 18.19
C LEU A 417 31.12 -2.71 18.52
N HIS A 418 30.84 -1.88 19.53
CA HIS A 418 31.78 -0.86 19.99
C HIS A 418 33.08 -1.47 20.53
N ARG A 419 33.00 -2.56 21.32
CA ARG A 419 34.17 -3.30 21.80
C ARG A 419 34.99 -3.89 20.65
N SER A 420 34.35 -4.47 19.64
CA SER A 420 35.02 -5.02 18.46
C SER A 420 35.77 -3.95 17.67
N ILE A 421 35.15 -2.79 17.45
CA ILE A 421 35.80 -1.66 16.76
C ILE A 421 36.99 -1.13 17.58
N LYS A 422 36.86 -1.02 18.90
CA LYS A 422 37.96 -0.59 19.78
C LYS A 422 39.14 -1.55 19.71
N ARG A 423 38.91 -2.86 19.73
CA ARG A 423 39.95 -3.89 19.59
C ARG A 423 40.65 -3.88 18.23
N LYS A 424 39.96 -3.50 17.15
CA LYS A 424 40.55 -3.39 15.80
C LYS A 424 41.36 -2.10 15.59
N ARG A 425 41.20 -1.11 16.46
CA ARG A 425 41.94 0.17 16.43
C ARG A 425 43.18 0.15 17.32
N GLN A 426 43.29 -0.82 18.22
CA GLN A 426 44.50 -1.16 18.96
C GLN A 426 45.28 -2.18 18.14
#